data_AF-A0A2N9I1T6-F1
#
_entry.id   AF-A0A2N9I1T6-F1
#
_cell.length_a   1.000
_cell.length_b   1.000
_cell.length_c   1.000
_cell.angle_alpha   90.00
_cell.angle_beta   90.00
_cell.angle_gamma   90.00
#
_symmetry.space_group_name_H-M   'P 1'
#
loop_
_entity.id
_entity.type
_entity.pdbx_description
1 polymer ?
#
loop_
_entity_poly.entity_id
_entity_poly.type
_entity_poly.pdbx_seq_one_letter_code
_entity_poly.pdbx_strand_id
1 'polypeptide(L)'
;MDLLSLRYHMILQRFTFSELQHLNANTRLATLLTAKSILITNTSASNFTLDDSPITQPDVYTTNAVTVHGIKTLLDYNIYGNDDGLKVSLPIP
;
A
#
# COMPACT_ATOMS: atom_id res chain seq x y z
N MET A 1 -8.41 -4.65 14.33
CA MET A 1 -7.01 -4.67 13.85
C MET A 1 -6.16 -5.40 14.87
N ASP A 2 -5.27 -6.30 14.44
CA ASP A 2 -4.27 -6.93 15.31
C ASP A 2 -2.86 -6.35 15.07
N LEU A 3 -1.84 -6.86 15.79
CA LEU A 3 -0.46 -6.37 15.70
C LEU A 3 0.20 -6.63 14.34
N LEU A 4 -0.11 -7.74 13.66
CA LEU A 4 0.47 -8.06 12.36
C LEU A 4 -0.12 -7.15 11.28
N SER A 5 -1.44 -6.95 11.33
CA SER A 5 -2.18 -6.01 10.51
C SER A 5 -1.62 -4.60 10.66
N LEU A 6 -1.38 -4.15 11.89
CA LEU A 6 -0.80 -2.83 12.15
C LEU A 6 0.60 -2.69 11.53
N ARG A 7 1.48 -3.68 11.71
CA ARG A 7 2.83 -3.68 11.12
C ARG A 7 2.81 -3.67 9.60
N TYR A 8 1.82 -4.32 8.98
CA TYR A 8 1.66 -4.31 7.53
C TYR A 8 1.25 -2.93 6.99
N HIS A 9 0.45 -2.15 7.75
CA HIS A 9 0.01 -0.81 7.34
C HIS A 9 1.09 0.27 7.46
N MET A 10 2.26 -0.07 8.00
CA MET A 10 3.37 0.86 8.17
C MET A 10 4.51 0.48 7.23
N ILE A 11 5.03 1.46 6.51
CA ILE A 11 6.14 1.29 5.57
C ILE A 11 7.45 1.85 6.13
N LEU A 12 8.58 1.32 5.65
CA LEU A 12 9.92 1.69 6.13
C LEU A 12 10.35 3.11 5.71
N GLN A 13 9.73 3.66 4.67
CA GLN A 13 10.06 4.97 4.11
C GLN A 13 8.87 5.92 4.27
N ARG A 14 9.16 7.21 4.49
CA ARG A 14 8.13 8.24 4.52
C ARG A 14 7.80 8.68 3.11
N PHE A 15 6.52 8.68 2.74
CA PHE A 15 6.03 9.30 1.51
C PHE A 15 4.85 10.23 1.78
N THR A 16 4.95 11.47 1.29
CA THR A 16 3.80 12.34 1.05
C THR A 16 2.97 11.82 -0.10
N PHE A 17 1.74 12.30 -0.25
CA PHE A 17 0.90 11.88 -1.36
C PHE A 17 1.49 12.32 -2.71
N SER A 18 2.06 13.53 -2.77
CA SER A 18 2.79 13.97 -3.96
C SER A 18 3.95 13.04 -4.30
N GLU A 19 4.74 12.59 -3.33
CA GLU A 19 5.83 11.64 -3.59
C GLU A 19 5.29 10.27 -4.07
N LEU A 20 4.19 9.78 -3.48
CA LEU A 20 3.53 8.53 -3.92
C LEU A 20 3.04 8.61 -5.37
N GLN A 21 2.53 9.76 -5.82
CA GLN A 21 2.03 9.95 -7.18
C GLN A 21 3.13 9.89 -8.26
N HIS A 22 4.39 10.04 -7.89
CA HIS A 22 5.53 9.86 -8.80
C HIS A 22 5.96 8.40 -8.95
N LEU A 23 5.39 7.49 -8.15
CA LEU A 23 5.66 6.06 -8.26
C LEU A 23 4.75 5.41 -9.31
N ASN A 24 5.22 4.28 -9.87
CA ASN A 24 4.48 3.55 -10.88
C ASN A 24 3.52 2.53 -10.25
N ALA A 25 2.44 2.19 -10.95
CA ALA A 25 1.65 1.02 -10.62
C ALA A 25 2.53 -0.24 -10.64
N ASN A 26 2.20 -1.22 -9.81
CA ASN A 26 3.00 -2.42 -9.52
C ASN A 26 4.27 -2.18 -8.67
N THR A 27 4.53 -0.96 -8.23
CA THR A 27 5.60 -0.70 -7.24
C THR A 27 5.22 -1.32 -5.89
N ARG A 28 6.21 -1.93 -5.23
CA ARG A 28 6.08 -2.55 -3.90
C ARG A 28 6.72 -1.69 -2.82
N LEU A 29 5.96 -1.38 -1.78
CA LEU A 29 6.42 -0.62 -0.61
C LEU A 29 6.68 -1.59 0.55
N ALA A 30 7.94 -1.68 0.99
CA ALA A 30 8.33 -2.56 2.09
C ALA A 30 7.67 -2.14 3.41
N THR A 31 7.07 -3.10 4.12
CA THR A 31 6.35 -2.87 5.38
C THR A 31 7.20 -3.22 6.61
N LEU A 32 6.71 -2.86 7.81
CA LEU A 32 7.29 -3.33 9.08
C LEU A 32 6.96 -4.81 9.39
N LEU A 33 6.09 -5.44 8.61
CA LEU A 33 5.89 -6.88 8.64
C LEU A 33 6.90 -7.54 7.69
N THR A 34 7.86 -8.28 8.25
CA THR A 34 8.97 -8.88 7.50
C THR A 34 8.49 -9.71 6.31
N ALA A 35 9.18 -9.56 5.17
CA ALA A 35 8.86 -10.23 3.90
C ALA A 35 7.47 -9.91 3.33
N LYS A 36 6.82 -8.83 3.78
CA LYS A 36 5.54 -8.36 3.25
C LYS A 36 5.66 -6.94 2.69
N SER A 37 4.98 -6.68 1.58
CA SER A 37 4.99 -5.39 0.89
C SER A 37 3.60 -4.97 0.43
N ILE A 38 3.30 -3.68 0.52
CA ILE A 38 2.08 -3.07 -0.04
C ILE A 38 2.28 -2.84 -1.54
N LEU A 39 1.27 -3.14 -2.36
CA LEU A 39 1.23 -2.92 -3.79
C LEU A 39 0.56 -1.59 -4.13
N ILE A 40 1.22 -0.74 -4.92
CA ILE A 40 0.53 0.36 -5.61
C ILE A 40 -0.27 -0.24 -6.76
N THR A 41 -1.59 -0.27 -6.61
CA THR A 41 -2.52 -0.95 -7.53
C THR A 41 -3.07 0.02 -8.59
N ASN A 42 -3.20 1.30 -8.25
CA ASN A 42 -3.64 2.35 -9.17
C ASN A 42 -2.92 3.66 -8.86
N THR A 43 -2.47 4.37 -9.88
CA THR A 43 -1.74 5.65 -9.77
C THR A 43 -2.54 6.86 -10.27
N SER A 44 -3.81 6.68 -10.64
CA SER A 44 -4.68 7.79 -11.01
C SER A 44 -4.82 8.76 -9.84
N ALA A 45 -4.60 10.05 -10.08
CA ALA A 45 -4.67 11.07 -9.04
C ALA A 45 -6.03 11.12 -8.32
N SER A 46 -7.12 10.81 -9.02
CA SER A 46 -8.48 10.77 -8.47
C SER A 46 -8.84 9.46 -7.77
N ASN A 47 -8.02 8.41 -7.91
CA ASN A 47 -8.29 7.07 -7.38
C ASN A 47 -6.98 6.30 -7.16
N PHE A 48 -6.05 6.89 -6.39
CA PHE A 48 -4.79 6.24 -6.07
C PHE A 48 -5.04 5.15 -5.03
N THR A 49 -4.59 3.92 -5.29
CA THR A 49 -4.91 2.76 -4.44
C THR A 49 -3.66 2.01 -3.99
N LEU A 50 -3.70 1.56 -2.74
CA LEU A 50 -2.74 0.66 -2.10
C LEU A 50 -3.46 -0.64 -1.78
N ASP A 51 -3.02 -1.80 -2.30
CA ASP A 51 -3.72 -3.08 -2.16
C ASP A 51 -5.24 -2.98 -2.47
N ASP A 52 -5.58 -2.33 -3.58
CA ASP A 52 -6.95 -1.97 -4.01
C ASP A 52 -7.77 -1.12 -3.02
N SER A 53 -7.13 -0.59 -1.97
CA SER A 53 -7.71 0.36 -1.02
C SER A 53 -7.39 1.80 -1.44
N PRO A 54 -8.40 2.63 -1.78
CA PRO A 54 -8.19 4.04 -2.08
C PRO A 54 -7.61 4.82 -0.90
N ILE A 55 -6.65 5.70 -1.19
CA ILE A 55 -6.28 6.78 -0.28
C ILE A 55 -7.43 7.82 -0.33
N THR A 56 -8.13 7.97 0.79
CA THR A 56 -9.30 8.86 0.92
C THR A 56 -8.95 10.21 1.51
N GLN A 57 -7.89 10.26 2.33
CA GLN A 57 -7.40 11.46 2.96
C GLN A 57 -5.86 11.47 2.88
N PRO A 58 -5.28 12.10 1.85
CA PRO A 58 -3.84 12.20 1.73
C PRO A 58 -3.26 13.14 2.81
N ASP A 59 -2.06 12.83 3.30
CA ASP A 59 -1.25 13.72 4.14
C ASP A 59 -1.97 14.28 5.40
N VAL A 60 -2.80 13.45 6.07
CA VAL A 60 -3.57 13.82 7.29
C VAL A 60 -2.66 14.38 8.38
N TYR A 61 -1.45 13.83 8.48
CA TYR A 61 -0.40 14.32 9.36
C TYR A 61 0.95 14.11 8.72
N THR A 62 1.79 15.15 8.68
CA THR A 62 3.11 15.09 8.06
C THR A 62 4.14 15.78 8.93
N THR A 63 5.28 15.11 9.10
CA THR A 63 6.51 15.62 9.69
C THR A 63 7.70 15.14 8.86
N ASN A 64 8.92 15.53 9.25
CA ASN A 64 10.13 15.01 8.62
C ASN A 64 10.32 13.49 8.81
N ALA A 65 9.70 12.89 9.83
CA ALA A 65 9.90 11.47 10.17
C ALA A 65 8.74 10.57 9.72
N VAL A 66 7.50 11.08 9.69
CA VAL A 66 6.30 10.28 9.41
C VAL A 66 5.28 11.08 8.61
N THR A 67 4.59 10.39 7.72
CA THR A 67 3.39 10.87 7.02
C THR A 67 2.28 9.83 7.22
N VAL A 68 1.08 10.29 7.55
CA VAL A 68 -0.11 9.45 7.75
C VAL A 68 -1.13 9.74 6.66
N HIS A 69 -1.60 8.69 6.01
CA HIS A 69 -2.66 8.74 5.00
C HIS A 69 -3.90 7.99 5.51
N GLY A 70 -5.08 8.54 5.27
CA GLY A 70 -6.34 7.84 5.44
C GLY A 70 -6.64 6.95 4.23
N ILE A 71 -7.01 5.70 4.49
CA ILE A 71 -7.38 4.70 3.46
C ILE A 71 -8.80 4.19 3.68
N LYS A 72 -9.46 3.75 2.61
CA LYS A 72 -10.87 3.33 2.65
C LYS A 72 -11.08 1.99 3.37
N THR A 73 -10.20 1.02 3.14
CA THR A 73 -10.31 -0.35 3.64
C THR A 73 -8.99 -0.82 4.25
N LEU A 74 -9.07 -1.74 5.20
CA LEU A 74 -7.91 -2.40 5.80
C LEU A 74 -7.12 -3.17 4.73
N LEU A 75 -5.79 -3.03 4.72
CA LEU A 75 -4.90 -3.76 3.83
C LEU A 75 -4.71 -5.20 4.32
N ASP A 76 -4.99 -6.18 3.47
CA ASP A 76 -4.87 -7.61 3.82
C ASP A 76 -3.58 -8.22 3.24
N TYR A 77 -2.61 -8.47 4.14
CA TYR A 77 -1.31 -9.03 3.80
C TYR A 77 -1.36 -10.50 3.34
N ASN A 78 -2.49 -11.20 3.50
CA ASN A 78 -2.68 -12.54 2.97
C ASN A 78 -3.04 -12.53 1.49
N ILE A 79 -3.62 -11.43 0.99
CA ILE A 79 -4.02 -11.27 -0.41
C ILE A 79 -2.89 -10.61 -1.21
N TYR A 80 -2.40 -9.46 -0.74
CA TYR A 80 -1.45 -8.64 -1.51
C TYR A 80 -0.02 -8.76 -1.01
N GLY A 81 0.19 -9.13 0.26
CA GLY A 81 1.46 -8.88 0.94
C GLY A 81 2.68 -9.65 0.43
N ASN A 82 2.50 -10.74 -0.31
CA ASN A 82 3.62 -11.48 -0.89
C ASN A 82 4.08 -10.85 -2.21
N ASP A 83 5.37 -10.97 -2.50
CA ASP A 83 5.97 -10.67 -3.81
C ASP A 83 5.69 -11.77 -4.85
N ASP A 84 4.58 -12.49 -4.69
CA ASP A 84 4.09 -13.46 -5.66
C ASP A 84 3.53 -12.67 -6.84
N GLY A 85 4.43 -12.09 -7.65
CA GLY A 85 4.10 -11.33 -8.85
C GLY A 85 3.01 -12.06 -9.61
N LEU A 86 1.80 -11.52 -9.59
CA LEU A 86 0.60 -12.02 -10.25
C LEU A 86 0.68 -13.52 -10.59
N LYS A 87 0.63 -14.41 -9.60
CA LYS A 87 -0.02 -15.71 -9.83
C LYS A 87 -1.52 -15.47 -9.91
N VAL A 88 -1.94 -14.70 -10.92
CA VAL A 88 -3.28 -14.84 -11.48
C VAL A 88 -3.28 -16.25 -12.05
N SER A 89 -3.81 -17.18 -11.27
CA SER A 89 -4.24 -18.47 -11.79
C SER A 89 -5.15 -18.16 -12.97
N LEU A 90 -4.63 -18.32 -14.19
CA LEU A 90 -5.44 -18.23 -15.40
C LEU A 90 -6.62 -19.19 -15.22
N PRO A 91 -7.86 -18.78 -15.52
CA PRO A 91 -8.97 -19.72 -15.53
C PRO A 91 -8.60 -20.86 -16.50
N ILE A 92 -8.66 -22.09 -15.98
CA ILE A 92 -8.40 -23.29 -16.76
C ILE A 92 -9.50 -23.39 -17.82
N PRO A 93 -9.19 -23.48 -19.13
CA PRO A 93 -10.18 -23.65 -20.17
C PRO A 93 -10.91 -25.00 -20.06
#